data_AF-A0A4S8M8L1-F1
#
_entry.id   AF-A0A4S8M8L1-F1
#
_cell.length_a   1.000
_cell.length_b   1.000
_cell.length_c   1.000
_cell.angle_alpha   90.00
_cell.angle_beta   90.00
_cell.angle_gamma   90.00
#
_symmetry.space_group_name_H-M   'P 1'
#
loop_
_entity.id
_entity.type
_entity.pdbx_description
1 polymer ?
#
loop_
_entity_poly.entity_id
_entity_poly.type
_entity_poly.pdbx_seq_one_letter_code
_entity_poly.pdbx_strand_id
1 'polypeptide(L)'
;MLYPKGHGYPLWTPEPNEQTPAEYYEDGIKVGDVGFITQDGGFEFLFNITLPENHEIHQKWRGVPGNFKPLELDDKAGYLTRNSQVLPGDTIHSEGTEIRDGGYFDVRISNLPIDANIGFQLRSRHSEGAALLLPQGASKTEYVMASSLRDFAAAHAETWYRYFHERGYSDIRNGSLYIISGFLKTACYHTAV
;
A
#
# COMPACT_ATOMS: atom_id res chain seq x y z
N MET A 1 12.90 -9.21 0.66
CA MET A 1 11.94 -8.24 0.06
C MET A 1 10.66 -8.95 -0.40
N LEU A 2 9.52 -8.25 -0.36
CA LEU A 2 8.20 -8.72 -0.82
C LEU A 2 7.96 -8.53 -2.33
N TYR A 3 8.58 -7.49 -2.91
CA TYR A 3 8.42 -7.13 -4.32
C TYR A 3 8.81 -8.25 -5.31
N PRO A 4 9.96 -8.96 -5.15
CA PRO A 4 10.31 -10.08 -6.03
C PRO A 4 9.29 -11.24 -6.02
N LYS A 5 8.51 -11.37 -4.93
CA LYS A 5 7.42 -12.36 -4.81
C LYS A 5 6.09 -11.89 -5.40
N GLY A 6 6.03 -10.69 -5.98
CA GLY A 6 4.79 -10.12 -6.53
C GLY A 6 3.79 -9.62 -5.47
N HIS A 7 4.26 -9.38 -4.24
CA HIS A 7 3.42 -8.86 -3.14
C HIS A 7 3.44 -7.33 -3.05
N GLY A 8 4.07 -6.64 -4.00
CA GLY A 8 4.16 -5.18 -4.02
C GLY A 8 5.35 -4.65 -3.23
N TYR A 9 5.38 -3.33 -3.04
CA TYR A 9 6.44 -2.63 -2.33
C TYR A 9 6.17 -2.66 -0.81
N PRO A 10 7.05 -3.25 0.01
CA PRO A 10 6.86 -3.24 1.46
C PRO A 10 7.09 -1.82 2.01
N LEU A 11 6.18 -1.33 2.84
CA LEU A 11 6.35 -0.09 3.59
C LEU A 11 6.92 -0.41 4.98
N TRP A 12 7.80 0.45 5.47
CA TRP A 12 8.30 0.38 6.85
C TRP A 12 7.25 0.91 7.83
N THR A 13 6.58 2.00 7.46
CA THR A 13 5.49 2.62 8.21
C THR A 13 4.22 2.57 7.35
N PRO A 14 3.42 1.49 7.43
CA PRO A 14 2.23 1.34 6.59
C PRO A 14 1.08 2.26 6.99
N GLU A 15 1.10 2.83 8.20
CA GLU A 15 0.07 3.74 8.69
C GLU A 15 0.01 5.03 7.87
N PRO A 16 -1.19 5.56 7.60
CA PRO A 16 -1.34 6.90 7.04
C PRO A 16 -0.67 7.95 7.95
N ASN A 17 -0.04 8.96 7.35
CA ASN A 17 0.44 10.15 8.06
C ASN A 17 -0.74 10.82 8.81
N GLU A 18 -0.51 11.39 10.00
CA GLU A 18 -1.50 12.14 10.79
C GLU A 18 -2.20 13.26 9.99
N GLN A 19 -1.53 13.78 8.96
CA GLN A 19 -2.09 14.82 8.12
C GLN A 19 -3.01 14.28 7.02
N THR A 20 -2.95 12.98 6.70
CA THR A 20 -3.71 12.36 5.59
C THR A 20 -5.22 12.62 5.75
N PRO A 21 -5.95 12.90 4.64
CA PRO A 21 -7.40 13.11 4.69
C PRO A 21 -8.14 12.00 5.44
N ALA A 22 -9.17 12.39 6.21
CA ALA A 22 -9.81 11.49 7.17
C ALA A 22 -10.36 10.18 6.53
N GLU A 23 -10.83 10.28 5.29
CA GLU A 23 -11.30 9.17 4.45
C GLU A 23 -10.24 8.06 4.22
N TYR A 24 -8.95 8.34 4.38
CA TYR A 24 -7.88 7.35 4.26
C TYR A 24 -7.56 6.61 5.55
N TYR A 25 -8.05 7.04 6.71
CA TYR A 25 -7.87 6.25 7.94
C TYR A 25 -8.72 4.99 7.95
N GLU A 26 -9.91 5.04 7.35
CA GLU A 26 -10.81 3.88 7.26
C GLU A 26 -10.49 3.03 6.04
N ASP A 27 -10.39 3.66 4.87
CA ASP A 27 -10.23 2.91 3.62
C ASP A 27 -8.77 2.61 3.29
N GLY A 28 -7.80 3.35 3.81
CA GLY A 28 -6.41 3.29 3.39
C GLY A 28 -6.21 3.64 1.91
N ILE A 29 -5.06 3.20 1.36
CA ILE A 29 -4.72 3.42 -0.05
C ILE A 29 -5.69 2.71 -1.01
N LYS A 30 -5.84 3.29 -2.19
CA LYS A 30 -6.76 2.91 -3.26
C LYS A 30 -6.02 2.87 -4.59
N VAL A 31 -6.58 2.15 -5.57
CA VAL A 31 -6.04 2.16 -6.93
C VAL A 31 -6.16 3.58 -7.50
N GLY A 32 -5.10 4.03 -8.18
CA GLY A 32 -5.02 5.36 -8.78
C GLY A 32 -4.44 6.42 -7.85
N ASP A 33 -4.16 6.10 -6.59
CA ASP A 33 -3.42 7.01 -5.71
C ASP A 33 -2.02 7.26 -6.26
N VAL A 34 -1.65 8.53 -6.30
CA VAL A 34 -0.31 8.99 -6.63
C VAL A 34 0.35 9.47 -5.36
N GLY A 35 1.58 9.04 -5.15
CA GLY A 35 2.35 9.41 -3.97
C GLY A 35 3.82 9.06 -4.12
N PHE A 36 4.57 9.20 -3.03
CA PHE A 36 5.98 8.83 -2.98
C PHE A 36 6.31 8.15 -1.64
N ILE A 37 7.40 7.39 -1.63
CA ILE A 37 7.90 6.76 -0.41
C ILE A 37 8.72 7.78 0.38
N THR A 38 8.35 8.00 1.63
CA THR A 38 9.02 8.94 2.53
C THR A 38 10.32 8.35 3.10
N GLN A 39 11.16 9.19 3.71
CA GLN A 39 12.44 8.73 4.28
C GLN A 39 12.28 7.78 5.47
N ASP A 40 11.18 7.90 6.22
CA ASP A 40 10.76 6.99 7.28
C ASP A 40 10.04 5.74 6.73
N GLY A 41 9.96 5.58 5.41
CA GLY A 41 9.47 4.39 4.73
C GLY A 41 7.96 4.23 4.71
N GLY A 42 7.22 5.33 4.90
CA GLY A 42 5.78 5.39 4.65
C GLY A 42 5.45 5.80 3.22
N PHE A 43 4.14 5.88 2.93
CA PHE A 43 3.63 6.36 1.65
C PHE A 43 2.90 7.69 1.86
N GLU A 44 3.41 8.76 1.26
CA GLU A 44 2.76 10.07 1.28
C GLU A 44 1.82 10.21 0.09
N PHE A 45 0.52 10.33 0.38
CA PHE A 45 -0.53 10.48 -0.61
C PHE A 45 -0.58 11.93 -1.13
N LEU A 46 -0.61 12.11 -2.45
CA LEU A 46 -0.69 13.43 -3.08
C LEU A 46 -2.08 13.71 -3.64
N PHE A 47 -2.59 12.82 -4.50
CA PHE A 47 -3.90 12.91 -5.14
C PHE A 47 -4.25 11.55 -5.77
N ASN A 48 -5.52 11.34 -6.13
CA ASN A 48 -5.95 10.16 -6.87
C ASN A 48 -6.30 10.53 -8.32
N ILE A 49 -5.78 9.77 -9.29
CA ILE A 49 -5.95 10.04 -10.73
C ILE A 49 -7.34 9.73 -11.29
N THR A 50 -8.18 9.00 -10.56
CA THR A 50 -9.51 8.55 -11.02
C THR A 50 -10.63 9.48 -10.58
N LEU A 51 -10.35 10.34 -9.61
CA LEU A 51 -11.30 11.31 -9.08
C LEU A 51 -11.27 12.59 -9.92
N PRO A 52 -12.41 13.26 -10.14
CA PRO A 52 -12.45 14.48 -10.95
C PRO A 52 -11.75 15.65 -10.24
N GLU A 53 -11.30 16.66 -10.99
CA GLU A 53 -10.60 17.85 -10.47
C GLU A 53 -11.36 18.59 -9.35
N ASN A 54 -12.69 18.58 -9.40
CA ASN A 54 -13.56 19.20 -8.41
C ASN A 54 -13.89 18.30 -7.22
N HIS A 55 -13.28 17.11 -7.11
CA HIS A 55 -13.49 16.22 -5.98
C HIS A 55 -13.00 16.86 -4.68
N GLU A 56 -13.74 16.63 -3.60
CA GLU A 56 -13.48 17.25 -2.30
C GLU A 56 -12.05 17.03 -1.80
N ILE A 57 -11.51 15.82 -1.98
CA ILE A 57 -10.12 15.50 -1.62
C ILE A 57 -9.10 16.36 -2.35
N HIS A 58 -9.28 16.60 -3.65
CA HIS A 58 -8.36 17.45 -4.42
C HIS A 58 -8.45 18.89 -3.93
N GLN A 59 -9.65 19.36 -3.57
CA GLN A 59 -9.83 20.72 -3.07
C GLN A 59 -9.24 20.95 -1.67
N LYS A 60 -9.31 19.95 -0.79
CA LYS A 60 -8.89 20.07 0.62
C LYS A 60 -7.44 19.67 0.88
N TRP A 61 -6.83 18.89 -0.01
CA TRP A 61 -5.50 18.29 0.23
C TRP A 61 -4.41 19.00 -0.57
N ARG A 62 -3.72 18.31 -1.48
CA ARG A 62 -2.61 18.88 -2.27
C ARG A 62 -3.01 19.36 -3.67
N GLY A 63 -4.29 19.27 -4.03
CA GLY A 63 -4.77 19.67 -5.36
C GLY A 63 -4.29 18.76 -6.48
N VAL A 64 -4.66 19.17 -7.69
CA VAL A 64 -4.21 18.56 -8.94
C VAL A 64 -3.68 19.65 -9.88
N PRO A 65 -2.82 19.30 -10.87
CA PRO A 65 -2.38 20.24 -11.88
C PRO A 65 -3.53 20.81 -12.71
N GLY A 66 -3.34 21.96 -13.34
CA GLY A 66 -4.37 22.56 -14.19
C GLY A 66 -4.75 21.69 -15.39
N ASN A 67 -6.03 21.76 -15.80
CA ASN A 67 -6.62 20.92 -16.85
C ASN A 67 -6.55 19.42 -16.55
N PHE A 68 -6.58 19.06 -15.27
CA PHE A 68 -6.55 17.67 -14.85
C PHE A 68 -7.79 16.92 -15.38
N LYS A 69 -7.55 15.79 -16.04
CA LYS A 69 -8.60 14.89 -16.53
C LYS A 69 -8.44 13.55 -15.81
N PRO A 70 -9.49 13.05 -15.15
CA PRO A 70 -9.40 11.76 -14.47
C PRO A 70 -9.17 10.64 -15.48
N LEU A 71 -8.42 9.63 -15.05
CA LEU A 71 -8.32 8.35 -15.74
C LEU A 71 -9.58 7.53 -15.43
N GLU A 72 -10.33 7.20 -16.46
CA GLU A 72 -11.45 6.26 -16.36
C GLU A 72 -10.90 4.84 -16.27
N LEU A 73 -11.15 4.18 -15.13
CA LEU A 73 -10.85 2.77 -14.95
C LEU A 73 -12.08 1.93 -15.32
N ASP A 74 -11.85 0.79 -15.95
CA ASP A 74 -12.90 -0.21 -16.16
C ASP A 74 -13.23 -0.90 -14.83
N ASP A 75 -14.23 -0.40 -14.12
CA ASP A 75 -14.67 -0.97 -12.84
C ASP A 75 -15.23 -2.39 -12.97
N LYS A 76 -15.66 -2.82 -14.16
CA LYS A 76 -16.29 -4.13 -14.38
C LYS A 76 -15.28 -5.23 -14.67
N ALA A 77 -14.26 -4.93 -15.49
CA ALA A 77 -13.29 -5.92 -15.95
C ALA A 77 -11.84 -5.60 -15.55
N GLY A 78 -11.58 -4.39 -15.07
CA GLY A 78 -10.24 -3.94 -14.70
C GLY A 78 -9.78 -4.43 -13.34
N TYR A 79 -10.68 -4.83 -12.44
CA TYR A 79 -10.32 -5.25 -11.09
C TYR A 79 -10.40 -6.77 -10.90
N LEU A 80 -9.36 -7.32 -10.28
CA LEU A 80 -9.33 -8.68 -9.76
C LEU A 80 -9.19 -8.63 -8.25
N THR A 81 -10.24 -9.06 -7.55
CA THR A 81 -10.23 -9.19 -6.09
C THR A 81 -10.16 -10.67 -5.70
N ARG A 82 -9.15 -11.02 -4.92
CA ARG A 82 -9.00 -12.33 -4.29
C ARG A 82 -9.27 -12.16 -2.80
N ASN A 83 -10.47 -12.55 -2.40
CA ASN A 83 -10.82 -12.70 -0.99
C ASN A 83 -9.95 -13.82 -0.40
N SER A 84 -9.40 -13.60 0.79
CA SER A 84 -8.54 -14.58 1.47
C SER A 84 -7.29 -14.97 0.66
N GLN A 85 -6.65 -13.99 0.02
CA GLN A 85 -5.32 -14.17 -0.61
C GLN A 85 -4.30 -14.71 0.39
N VAL A 86 -4.42 -14.32 1.66
CA VAL A 86 -3.70 -14.91 2.79
C VAL A 86 -4.73 -15.40 3.80
N LEU A 87 -4.59 -16.63 4.28
CA LEU A 87 -5.55 -17.21 5.20
C LEU A 87 -5.35 -16.64 6.62
N PRO A 88 -6.40 -16.64 7.47
CA PRO A 88 -6.26 -16.31 8.89
C PRO A 88 -5.17 -17.14 9.58
N GLY A 89 -4.23 -16.48 10.25
CA GLY A 89 -3.10 -17.10 10.94
C GLY A 89 -1.88 -17.35 10.06
N ASP A 90 -1.96 -17.12 8.75
CA ASP A 90 -0.82 -17.23 7.85
C ASP A 90 0.10 -16.01 7.93
N THR A 91 1.24 -16.13 7.26
CA THR A 91 2.31 -15.13 7.27
C THR A 91 2.69 -14.67 5.87
N ILE A 92 3.10 -13.42 5.76
CA ILE A 92 3.80 -12.86 4.60
C ILE A 92 5.22 -12.56 5.01
N HIS A 93 6.20 -13.03 4.26
CA HIS A 93 7.61 -12.85 4.64
C HIS A 93 8.50 -12.60 3.44
N SER A 94 9.59 -11.89 3.72
CA SER A 94 10.65 -11.61 2.75
C SER A 94 11.17 -12.88 2.08
N GLU A 95 11.61 -12.75 0.83
CA GLU A 95 12.41 -13.79 0.19
C GLU A 95 13.62 -14.21 1.06
N GLY A 96 13.92 -15.51 1.07
CA GLY A 96 15.01 -16.07 1.89
C GLY A 96 14.73 -16.15 3.40
N THR A 97 13.54 -15.75 3.86
CA THR A 97 13.10 -15.90 5.25
C THR A 97 12.37 -17.22 5.45
N GLU A 98 12.84 -18.00 6.42
CA GLU A 98 12.15 -19.18 6.95
C GLU A 98 11.46 -18.79 8.27
N ILE A 99 10.20 -19.16 8.40
CA ILE A 99 9.46 -19.02 9.66
C ILE A 99 9.45 -20.38 10.33
N ARG A 100 9.92 -20.41 11.58
CA ARG A 100 9.83 -21.59 12.43
C ARG A 100 8.80 -21.30 13.51
N ASP A 101 7.91 -22.26 13.72
CA ASP A 101 6.96 -22.18 14.81
C ASP A 101 7.74 -22.13 16.13
N GLY A 102 7.60 -21.01 16.82
CA GLY A 102 8.64 -20.46 17.68
C GLY A 102 8.21 -20.40 19.13
N GLY A 103 7.55 -21.43 19.65
CA GLY A 103 7.15 -21.51 21.05
C GLY A 103 6.09 -20.47 21.46
N TYR A 104 5.28 -20.87 22.43
CA TYR A 104 4.09 -20.15 22.87
C TYR A 104 4.40 -18.76 23.45
N PHE A 105 3.89 -17.69 22.81
CA PHE A 105 3.70 -16.39 23.44
C PHE A 105 2.19 -16.11 23.56
N ASP A 106 1.75 -15.75 24.77
CA ASP A 106 0.35 -15.51 25.12
C ASP A 106 -0.07 -14.14 24.59
N VAL A 107 -0.80 -14.11 23.47
CA VAL A 107 -1.41 -12.90 22.91
C VAL A 107 -2.90 -13.13 22.85
N ARG A 108 -3.64 -12.53 23.78
CA ARG A 108 -5.11 -12.59 23.78
C ARG A 108 -5.67 -11.73 22.65
N ILE A 109 -6.19 -12.36 21.61
CA ILE A 109 -6.91 -11.68 20.52
C ILE A 109 -8.41 -11.76 20.81
N SER A 110 -9.01 -10.62 21.16
CA SER A 110 -10.38 -10.50 21.67
C SER A 110 -11.51 -11.01 20.75
N ASN A 111 -11.21 -11.32 19.48
CA ASN A 111 -12.23 -11.61 18.45
C ASN A 111 -12.05 -12.97 17.74
N LEU A 112 -11.17 -13.85 18.20
CA LEU A 112 -11.16 -15.25 17.78
C LEU A 112 -11.83 -16.12 18.87
N PRO A 113 -12.69 -17.09 18.53
CA PRO A 113 -13.18 -18.08 19.49
C PRO A 113 -12.10 -19.10 19.91
N ILE A 114 -10.84 -18.83 19.59
CA ILE A 114 -9.70 -19.71 19.81
C ILE A 114 -8.68 -18.88 20.60
N ASP A 115 -8.34 -19.33 21.81
CA ASP A 115 -7.12 -18.93 22.54
C ASP A 115 -5.92 -19.42 21.72
N ALA A 116 -5.54 -18.66 20.69
CA ALA A 116 -4.44 -18.99 19.79
C ALA A 116 -3.16 -18.30 20.30
N ASN A 117 -2.34 -19.07 20.99
CA ASN A 117 -0.96 -18.70 21.29
C ASN A 117 -0.14 -18.75 20.00
N ILE A 118 0.36 -17.60 19.51
CA ILE A 118 1.18 -17.56 18.29
C ILE A 118 2.48 -16.81 18.59
N GLY A 119 3.56 -17.56 18.73
CA GLY A 119 4.93 -17.05 18.73
C GLY A 119 5.70 -17.67 17.56
N PHE A 120 6.39 -16.86 16.77
CA PHE A 120 7.15 -17.33 15.61
C PHE A 120 8.58 -16.82 15.67
N GLN A 121 9.52 -17.70 15.35
CA GLN A 121 10.93 -17.35 15.22
C GLN A 121 11.26 -17.15 13.74
N LEU A 122 11.89 -16.01 13.45
CA LEU A 122 12.30 -15.66 12.11
C LEU A 122 13.76 -16.08 11.88
N ARG A 123 14.01 -16.82 10.80
CA ARG A 123 15.36 -17.15 10.36
C ARG A 123 15.55 -16.68 8.92
N SER A 124 16.31 -15.62 8.73
CA SER A 124 16.69 -15.17 7.37
C SER A 124 18.02 -15.77 6.95
N ARG A 125 18.14 -16.09 5.65
CA ARG A 125 19.42 -16.42 5.00
C ARG A 125 20.22 -15.16 4.62
N HIS A 126 19.60 -13.99 4.74
CA HIS A 126 20.20 -12.68 4.49
C HIS A 126 20.43 -11.94 5.81
N SER A 127 21.20 -10.84 5.78
CA SER A 127 21.37 -9.94 6.93
C SER A 127 20.05 -9.26 7.36
N GLU A 128 19.03 -9.34 6.51
CA GLU A 128 17.73 -8.70 6.69
C GLU A 128 16.62 -9.72 6.43
N GLY A 129 15.55 -9.63 7.22
CA GLY A 129 14.36 -10.46 7.10
C GLY A 129 13.20 -9.77 7.78
N ALA A 130 11.99 -10.02 7.32
CA ALA A 130 10.80 -9.51 7.97
C ALA A 130 9.65 -10.46 7.66
N ALA A 131 8.77 -10.65 8.64
CA ALA A 131 7.53 -11.38 8.48
C ALA A 131 6.38 -10.64 9.16
N LEU A 132 5.23 -10.70 8.50
CA LEU A 132 3.95 -10.25 9.00
C LEU A 132 3.09 -11.48 9.27
N LEU A 133 2.68 -11.68 10.51
CA LEU A 133 1.60 -12.60 10.86
C LEU A 133 0.27 -11.87 10.66
N LEU A 134 -0.68 -12.49 9.97
CA LEU A 134 -1.98 -11.92 9.65
C LEU A 134 -3.09 -12.73 10.35
N PRO A 135 -3.47 -12.39 11.60
CA PRO A 135 -4.44 -13.18 12.36
C PRO A 135 -5.80 -13.33 11.66
N GLN A 136 -6.22 -12.31 10.91
CA GLN A 136 -7.47 -12.32 10.15
C GLN A 136 -7.26 -12.58 8.65
N GLY A 137 -6.03 -12.89 8.24
CA GLY A 137 -5.68 -13.06 6.83
C GLY A 137 -5.66 -11.74 6.08
N ALA A 138 -5.66 -11.80 4.75
CA ALA A 138 -5.72 -10.60 3.91
C ALA A 138 -6.41 -10.85 2.57
N SER A 139 -7.01 -9.78 2.05
CA SER A 139 -7.60 -9.74 0.71
C SER A 139 -6.75 -8.88 -0.20
N LYS A 140 -6.57 -9.35 -1.44
CA LYS A 140 -5.80 -8.64 -2.47
C LYS A 140 -6.73 -8.11 -3.55
N THR A 141 -6.54 -6.85 -3.91
CA THR A 141 -7.21 -6.22 -5.05
C THR A 141 -6.15 -5.68 -5.99
N GLU A 142 -6.25 -6.02 -7.27
CA GLU A 142 -5.34 -5.54 -8.31
C GLU A 142 -6.12 -5.00 -9.49
N TYR A 143 -5.62 -3.92 -10.07
CA TYR A 143 -6.07 -3.44 -11.37
C TYR A 143 -5.21 -4.08 -12.46
N VAL A 144 -5.81 -5.01 -13.21
CA VAL A 144 -5.07 -5.92 -14.11
C VAL A 144 -4.64 -5.25 -15.41
N MET A 145 -5.29 -4.14 -15.79
CA MET A 145 -4.92 -3.36 -16.98
C MET A 145 -3.84 -2.32 -16.67
N ALA A 146 -2.78 -2.74 -15.96
CA ALA A 146 -1.73 -1.83 -15.46
C ALA A 146 -1.04 -0.98 -16.56
N SER A 147 -1.17 -1.36 -17.83
CA SER A 147 -0.73 -0.53 -18.96
C SER A 147 -1.43 0.83 -19.00
N SER A 148 -2.74 0.92 -18.72
CA SER A 148 -3.45 2.20 -18.75
C SER A 148 -2.94 3.15 -17.65
N LEU A 149 -2.68 2.63 -16.45
CA LEU A 149 -2.06 3.39 -15.36
C LEU A 149 -0.67 3.90 -15.76
N ARG A 150 0.15 3.03 -16.36
CA ARG A 150 1.52 3.39 -16.79
C ARG A 150 1.50 4.42 -17.92
N ASP A 151 0.66 4.24 -18.92
CA ASP A 151 0.59 5.13 -20.08
C ASP A 151 0.07 6.50 -19.65
N PHE A 152 -0.90 6.53 -18.71
CA PHE A 152 -1.35 7.75 -18.07
C PHE A 152 -0.22 8.43 -17.26
N ALA A 153 0.54 7.66 -16.46
CA ALA A 153 1.71 8.18 -15.76
C ALA A 153 2.71 8.81 -16.73
N ALA A 154 3.06 8.12 -17.81
CA ALA A 154 4.03 8.58 -18.79
C ALA A 154 3.59 9.88 -19.48
N ALA A 155 2.29 10.02 -19.78
CA ALA A 155 1.74 11.22 -20.40
C ALA A 155 1.69 12.45 -19.47
N HIS A 156 1.64 12.25 -18.14
CA HIS A 156 1.35 13.32 -17.19
C HIS A 156 2.44 13.57 -16.13
N ALA A 157 3.41 12.65 -15.98
CA ALA A 157 4.41 12.70 -14.91
C ALA A 157 5.16 14.04 -14.86
N GLU A 158 5.59 14.58 -16.00
CA GLU A 158 6.30 15.87 -16.05
C GLU A 158 5.47 17.00 -15.42
N THR A 159 4.18 17.06 -15.76
CA THR A 159 3.25 18.05 -15.21
C THR A 159 3.03 17.86 -13.71
N TRP A 160 3.00 16.62 -13.23
CA TRP A 160 2.90 16.32 -11.79
C TRP A 160 4.13 16.79 -11.03
N TYR A 161 5.33 16.45 -11.51
CA TYR A 161 6.58 16.92 -10.89
C TYR A 161 6.63 18.44 -10.85
N ARG A 162 6.34 19.12 -11.97
CA ARG A 162 6.32 20.59 -12.02
C ARG A 162 5.34 21.18 -11.00
N TYR A 163 4.12 20.67 -10.97
CA TYR A 163 3.06 21.12 -10.06
C TYR A 163 3.47 21.03 -8.58
N PHE A 164 4.02 19.89 -8.16
CA PHE A 164 4.43 19.72 -6.77
C PHE A 164 5.71 20.48 -6.44
N HIS A 165 6.66 20.60 -7.36
CA HIS A 165 7.84 21.46 -7.15
C HIS A 165 7.45 22.92 -6.94
N GLU A 166 6.53 23.47 -7.74
CA GLU A 166 6.03 24.84 -7.60
C GLU A 166 5.31 25.08 -6.26
N ARG A 167 4.79 24.02 -5.63
CA ARG A 167 4.12 24.05 -4.32
C ARG A 167 5.05 23.74 -3.15
N GLY A 168 6.36 23.64 -3.38
CA GLY A 168 7.37 23.47 -2.32
C GLY A 168 7.71 22.02 -1.98
N TYR A 169 7.24 21.03 -2.74
CA TYR A 169 7.66 19.63 -2.57
C TYR A 169 8.96 19.36 -3.33
N SER A 170 10.03 20.07 -2.97
CA SER A 170 11.34 19.95 -3.61
C SER A 170 12.00 18.59 -3.42
N ASP A 171 11.58 17.83 -2.41
CA ASP A 171 12.15 16.52 -2.08
C ASP A 171 11.60 15.37 -2.94
N ILE A 172 10.56 15.62 -3.73
CA ILE A 172 10.05 14.65 -4.70
C ILE A 172 11.05 14.57 -5.86
N ARG A 173 11.82 13.48 -5.91
CA ARG A 173 12.86 13.29 -6.92
C ARG A 173 12.27 12.72 -8.21
N ASN A 174 12.85 13.07 -9.35
CA ASN A 174 12.47 12.43 -10.61
C ASN A 174 12.58 10.89 -10.49
N GLY A 175 11.51 10.19 -10.87
CA GLY A 175 11.38 8.75 -10.73
C GLY A 175 10.87 8.26 -9.37
N SER A 176 10.54 9.15 -8.42
CA SER A 176 10.08 8.75 -7.07
C SER A 176 8.55 8.72 -6.91
N LEU A 177 7.79 9.16 -7.92
CA LEU A 177 6.33 9.05 -7.90
C LEU A 177 5.89 7.61 -8.24
N TYR A 178 4.95 7.11 -7.43
CA TYR A 178 4.30 5.83 -7.61
C TYR A 178 2.81 6.04 -7.89
N ILE A 179 2.25 5.16 -8.72
CA ILE A 179 0.80 4.98 -8.85
C ILE A 179 0.45 3.64 -8.23
N ILE A 180 -0.52 3.64 -7.32
CA ILE A 180 -1.02 2.42 -6.73
C ILE A 180 -1.86 1.67 -7.77
N SER A 181 -1.38 0.51 -8.19
CA SER A 181 -2.09 -0.39 -9.13
C SER A 181 -2.87 -1.49 -8.43
N GLY A 182 -2.76 -1.59 -7.10
CA GLY A 182 -3.38 -2.63 -6.30
C GLY A 182 -2.92 -2.55 -4.86
N PHE A 183 -3.60 -3.27 -3.99
CA PHE A 183 -3.30 -3.30 -2.57
C PHE A 183 -3.62 -4.66 -1.96
N LEU A 184 -2.97 -4.94 -0.83
CA LEU A 184 -3.30 -6.04 0.06
C LEU A 184 -3.76 -5.42 1.38
N LYS A 185 -4.97 -5.76 1.84
CA LYS A 185 -5.55 -5.23 3.07
C LYS A 185 -5.83 -6.34 4.08
N THR A 186 -5.55 -6.03 5.34
CA THR A 186 -5.82 -6.88 6.51
C THR A 186 -6.40 -6.00 7.61
N ALA A 187 -7.21 -6.58 8.50
CA ALA A 187 -7.78 -5.86 9.64
C ALA A 187 -6.78 -5.70 10.79
N CYS A 188 -5.81 -6.59 10.92
CA CYS A 188 -4.75 -6.51 11.92
C CYS A 188 -3.53 -7.34 11.50
N TYR A 189 -2.37 -6.96 12.01
CA TYR A 189 -1.12 -7.65 11.72
C TYR A 189 -0.19 -7.61 12.95
N HIS A 190 0.74 -8.55 13.02
CA HIS A 190 1.87 -8.54 13.96
C HIS A 190 3.17 -8.63 13.18
N THR A 191 4.17 -7.84 13.57
CA THR A 191 5.47 -7.78 12.92
C THR A 191 6.52 -8.58 13.69
N ALA A 192 7.42 -9.24 12.97
CA ALA A 192 8.74 -9.59 13.48
C ALA A 192 9.80 -9.19 12.44
N VAL A 193 10.85 -8.53 12.92
CA VAL A 193 11.99 -8.03 12.13
C VAL A 193 13.29 -8.59 12.68
#